data_AF-A0A959TQJ3-F1
#
_entry.id   AF-A0A959TQJ3-F1
#
_cell.length_a   1.000
_cell.length_b   1.000
_cell.length_c   1.000
_cell.angle_alpha   90.00
_cell.angle_beta   90.00
_cell.angle_gamma   90.00
#
_symmetry.space_group_name_H-M   'P 1'
#
loop_
_entity.id
_entity.type
_entity.pdbx_description
1 polymer ?
#
loop_
_entity_poly.entity_id
_entity_poly.type
_entity_poly.pdbx_seq_one_letter_code
_entity_poly.pdbx_strand_id
1 'polypeptide(L)'
;MIYDFNKLTLVLGGVWSIALVAIGFLMRFLIERSHAKDMEALKAAYSKELEELRADLHRQTIRFTKYNEQQAEALGAIYEQVLKFRTVTVAFINQAHVPQGEGERFREMISQEEDLVRLLERKRIYMDDATVEVLVQASQVLSTAGIPMIGGSHRAFHTDPAIRQTFMNNLDEARTAVNKDFYAALTRLQAQFKAVLSGDNV
;
A
#
# COMPACT_ATOMS: atom_id res chain seq x y z
N MET A 1 -20.21 99.66 -0.19
CA MET A 1 -20.07 98.57 0.80
C MET A 1 -20.29 97.21 0.12
N ILE A 2 -19.55 96.89 -0.96
CA ILE A 2 -19.68 95.63 -1.74
C ILE A 2 -18.31 94.96 -1.98
N TYR A 3 -17.20 95.64 -1.69
CA TYR A 3 -15.85 95.17 -2.05
C TYR A 3 -15.19 94.20 -1.05
N ASP A 4 -15.70 94.06 0.17
CA ASP A 4 -15.10 93.18 1.19
C ASP A 4 -15.67 91.75 1.20
N PHE A 5 -16.85 91.52 0.63
CA PHE A 5 -17.47 90.18 0.63
C PHE A 5 -16.77 89.21 -0.34
N ASN A 6 -16.22 89.73 -1.45
CA ASN A 6 -15.51 88.93 -2.46
C ASN A 6 -14.10 88.49 -2.04
N LYS A 7 -13.44 89.19 -1.11
CA LYS A 7 -12.13 88.76 -0.59
C LYS A 7 -12.27 87.65 0.46
N LEU A 8 -13.33 87.68 1.26
CA LEU A 8 -13.59 86.66 2.28
C LEU A 8 -13.95 85.30 1.66
N THR A 9 -14.75 85.28 0.60
CA THR A 9 -15.13 84.05 -0.12
C THR A 9 -13.98 83.43 -0.90
N LEU A 10 -13.06 84.23 -1.43
CA LEU A 10 -11.87 83.74 -2.14
C LEU A 10 -10.84 83.10 -1.19
N VAL A 11 -10.63 83.68 0.00
CA VAL A 11 -9.72 83.14 1.02
C VAL A 11 -10.32 81.89 1.67
N LEU A 12 -11.63 81.88 1.98
CA LEU A 12 -12.30 80.69 2.49
C LEU A 12 -12.27 79.56 1.44
N GLY A 13 -12.61 79.83 0.17
CA GLY A 13 -12.57 78.83 -0.90
C GLY A 13 -11.18 78.23 -1.19
N GLY A 14 -10.12 79.04 -1.06
CA GLY A 14 -8.73 78.58 -1.20
C GLY A 14 -8.28 77.66 -0.06
N VAL A 15 -8.70 77.92 1.18
CA VAL A 15 -8.37 77.08 2.34
C VAL A 15 -9.10 75.72 2.27
N TRP A 16 -10.35 75.69 1.80
CA TRP A 16 -11.10 74.45 1.60
C TRP A 16 -10.51 73.55 0.50
N SER A 17 -9.96 74.14 -0.57
CA SER A 17 -9.33 73.38 -1.65
C SER A 17 -7.97 72.79 -1.25
N ILE A 18 -7.18 73.50 -0.45
CA ILE A 18 -5.92 72.96 0.13
C ILE A 18 -6.23 71.83 1.13
N ALA A 19 -7.26 71.97 1.96
CA ALA A 19 -7.70 70.92 2.88
C ALA A 19 -8.16 69.64 2.16
N LEU A 20 -8.89 69.76 1.04
CA LEU A 20 -9.33 68.59 0.26
C LEU A 20 -8.17 67.88 -0.44
N VAL A 21 -7.17 68.62 -0.93
CA VAL A 21 -5.95 68.03 -1.50
C VAL A 21 -5.13 67.31 -0.42
N ALA A 22 -5.00 67.90 0.78
CA ALA A 22 -4.32 67.28 1.90
C ALA A 22 -5.05 66.00 2.38
N ILE A 23 -6.38 66.02 2.45
CA ILE A 23 -7.19 64.84 2.80
C ILE A 23 -7.09 63.77 1.71
N GLY A 24 -7.11 64.13 0.42
CA GLY A 24 -6.91 63.20 -0.68
C GLY A 24 -5.52 62.56 -0.67
N PHE A 25 -4.48 63.33 -0.34
CA PHE A 25 -3.12 62.83 -0.17
C PHE A 25 -3.01 61.92 1.06
N LEU A 26 -3.68 62.27 2.17
CA LEU A 26 -3.72 61.45 3.38
C LEU A 26 -4.49 60.14 3.15
N MET A 27 -5.61 60.17 2.43
CA MET A 27 -6.36 58.97 2.04
C MET A 27 -5.52 58.09 1.12
N ARG A 28 -4.87 58.66 0.10
CA ARG A 28 -3.98 57.91 -0.80
C ARG A 28 -2.81 57.29 -0.03
N PHE A 29 -2.20 58.02 0.89
CA PHE A 29 -1.11 57.53 1.75
C PHE A 29 -1.57 56.45 2.74
N LEU A 30 -2.80 56.57 3.28
CA LEU A 30 -3.39 55.56 4.15
C LEU A 30 -3.80 54.30 3.38
N ILE A 31 -4.31 54.44 2.16
CA ILE A 31 -4.62 53.33 1.24
C ILE A 31 -3.33 52.64 0.81
N GLU A 32 -2.30 53.37 0.36
CA GLU A 32 -1.02 52.75 -0.03
C GLU A 32 -0.35 52.04 1.16
N ARG A 33 -0.46 52.59 2.38
CA ARG A 33 0.10 51.97 3.60
C ARG A 33 -0.76 50.83 4.14
N SER A 34 -2.08 50.86 4.00
CA SER A 34 -2.96 49.75 4.36
C SER A 34 -2.78 48.59 3.38
N HIS A 35 -2.76 48.87 2.07
CA HIS A 35 -2.48 47.88 1.04
C HIS A 35 -1.07 47.29 1.15
N ALA A 36 -0.07 48.07 1.57
CA ALA A 36 1.27 47.53 1.83
C ALA A 36 1.28 46.55 3.03
N LYS A 37 0.63 46.92 4.13
CA LYS A 37 0.49 46.03 5.30
C LYS A 37 -0.37 44.81 5.00
N ASP A 38 -1.45 44.97 4.24
CA ASP A 38 -2.34 43.90 3.82
C ASP A 38 -1.64 43.00 2.79
N MET A 39 -0.81 43.54 1.89
CA MET A 39 0.04 42.75 0.99
C MET A 39 1.12 41.99 1.74
N GLU A 40 1.76 42.58 2.76
CA GLU A 40 2.75 41.89 3.58
C GLU A 40 2.09 40.80 4.43
N ALA A 41 0.93 41.07 5.02
CA ALA A 41 0.15 40.09 5.77
C ALA A 41 -0.35 38.95 4.87
N LEU A 42 -0.83 39.26 3.66
CA LEU A 42 -1.23 38.25 2.66
C LEU A 42 -0.03 37.45 2.17
N LYS A 43 1.10 38.09 1.86
CA LYS A 43 2.33 37.38 1.47
C LYS A 43 2.81 36.45 2.58
N ALA A 44 2.77 36.90 3.83
CA ALA A 44 3.14 36.09 4.99
C ALA A 44 2.15 34.93 5.23
N ALA A 45 0.84 35.16 5.03
CA ALA A 45 -0.18 34.13 5.11
C ALA A 45 -0.02 33.09 3.99
N TYR A 46 0.15 33.54 2.74
CA TYR A 46 0.42 32.65 1.61
C TYR A 46 1.72 31.88 1.77
N SER A 47 2.81 32.52 2.21
CA SER A 47 4.08 31.81 2.44
C SER A 47 3.94 30.75 3.53
N LYS A 48 3.18 31.04 4.59
CA LYS A 48 2.90 30.11 5.66
C LYS A 48 2.04 28.93 5.19
N GLU A 49 0.97 29.18 4.44
CA GLU A 49 0.13 28.13 3.85
C GLU A 49 0.92 27.27 2.85
N LEU A 50 1.85 27.87 2.08
CA LEU A 50 2.71 27.15 1.14
C LEU A 50 3.73 26.26 1.87
N GLU A 51 4.29 26.73 2.98
CA GLU A 51 5.16 25.93 3.84
C GLU A 51 4.40 24.79 4.51
N GLU A 52 3.19 25.03 5.02
CA GLU A 52 2.31 24.01 5.59
C GLU A 52 1.93 22.96 4.55
N LEU A 53 1.51 23.38 3.35
CA LEU A 53 1.18 22.48 2.24
C LEU A 53 2.41 21.67 1.79
N ARG A 54 3.59 22.29 1.74
CA ARG A 54 4.85 21.60 1.40
C ARG A 54 5.23 20.59 2.47
N ALA A 55 5.07 20.93 3.75
CA ALA A 55 5.31 20.01 4.86
C ALA A 55 4.32 18.83 4.85
N ASP A 56 3.06 19.07 4.52
CA ASP A 56 2.04 18.04 4.42
C ASP A 56 2.22 17.14 3.20
N LEU A 57 2.57 17.71 2.05
CA LEU A 57 2.96 16.94 0.87
C LEU A 57 4.18 16.07 1.18
N HIS A 58 5.22 16.64 1.80
CA HIS A 58 6.40 15.87 2.20
C HIS A 58 6.06 14.74 3.18
N ARG A 59 5.19 14.99 4.16
CA ARG A 59 4.67 13.96 5.08
C ARG A 59 3.85 12.90 4.38
N GLN A 60 3.07 13.25 3.36
CA GLN A 60 2.33 12.29 2.54
C GLN A 60 3.29 11.46 1.68
N THR A 61 4.28 12.08 1.04
CA THR A 61 5.30 11.37 0.26
C THR A 61 6.04 10.36 1.13
N ILE A 62 6.52 10.73 2.32
CA ILE A 62 7.19 9.79 3.23
C ILE A 62 6.27 8.63 3.63
N ARG A 63 4.99 8.91 3.93
CA ARG A 63 4.02 7.87 4.26
C ARG A 63 3.79 6.91 3.10
N PHE A 64 3.68 7.43 1.89
CA PHE A 64 3.53 6.63 0.68
C PHE A 64 4.77 5.77 0.40
N THR A 65 5.97 6.34 0.50
CA THR A 65 7.22 5.60 0.33
C THR A 65 7.34 4.48 1.35
N LYS A 66 7.08 4.76 2.64
CA LYS A 66 7.10 3.72 3.69
C LYS A 66 6.06 2.64 3.46
N TYR A 67 4.87 3.00 3.00
CA TYR A 67 3.84 2.03 2.66
C TYR A 67 4.28 1.12 1.51
N ASN A 68 4.86 1.68 0.44
CA ASN A 68 5.35 0.90 -0.70
C ASN A 68 6.52 -0.02 -0.30
N GLU A 69 7.43 0.44 0.56
CA GLU A 69 8.51 -0.39 1.11
C GLU A 69 7.94 -1.58 1.91
N GLN A 70 6.98 -1.32 2.80
CA GLN A 70 6.29 -2.36 3.57
C GLN A 70 5.52 -3.33 2.67
N GLN A 71 4.88 -2.80 1.62
CA GLN A 71 4.16 -3.61 0.65
C GLN A 71 5.12 -4.52 -0.12
N ALA A 72 6.26 -4.00 -0.60
CA ALA A 72 7.27 -4.79 -1.29
C ALA A 72 7.86 -5.88 -0.38
N GLU A 73 8.18 -5.56 0.86
CA GLU A 73 8.68 -6.53 1.85
C GLU A 73 7.63 -7.61 2.15
N ALA A 74 6.36 -7.23 2.27
CA ALA A 74 5.28 -8.18 2.48
C ALA A 74 5.10 -9.14 1.30
N LEU A 75 5.02 -8.60 0.09
CA LEU A 75 4.90 -9.38 -1.14
C LEU A 75 6.10 -10.32 -1.35
N GLY A 76 7.32 -9.83 -1.10
CA GLY A 76 8.53 -10.63 -1.17
C GLY A 76 8.53 -11.80 -0.17
N ALA A 77 8.18 -11.54 1.09
CA ALA A 77 8.09 -12.58 2.12
C ALA A 77 7.04 -13.64 1.76
N ILE A 78 5.88 -13.23 1.25
CA ILE A 78 4.81 -14.15 0.85
C ILE A 78 5.26 -14.97 -0.36
N TYR A 79 5.86 -14.35 -1.37
CA TYR A 79 6.41 -15.05 -2.53
C TYR A 79 7.44 -16.12 -2.11
N GLU A 80 8.37 -15.78 -1.23
CA GLU A 80 9.38 -16.71 -0.74
C GLU A 80 8.75 -17.89 0.00
N GLN A 81 7.76 -17.65 0.86
CA GLN A 81 7.09 -18.71 1.61
C GLN A 81 6.26 -19.63 0.71
N VAL A 82 5.55 -19.06 -0.28
CA VAL A 82 4.78 -19.81 -1.29
C VAL A 82 5.74 -20.69 -2.12
N LEU A 83 6.91 -20.16 -2.49
CA LEU A 83 7.93 -20.92 -3.23
C LEU A 83 8.53 -22.04 -2.37
N LYS A 84 8.87 -21.79 -1.10
CA LYS A 84 9.38 -22.80 -0.16
C LYS A 84 8.37 -23.92 0.01
N PHE A 85 7.12 -23.58 0.32
CA PHE A 85 6.06 -24.55 0.49
C PHE A 85 5.86 -25.40 -0.77
N ARG A 86 5.75 -24.77 -1.95
CA ARG A 86 5.67 -25.50 -3.23
C ARG A 86 6.85 -26.46 -3.40
N THR A 87 8.06 -26.01 -3.11
CA THR A 87 9.29 -26.81 -3.27
C THR A 87 9.27 -28.04 -2.37
N VAL A 88 8.94 -27.87 -1.08
CA VAL A 88 8.82 -28.98 -0.12
C VAL A 88 7.70 -29.94 -0.52
N THR A 89 6.53 -29.44 -0.90
CA THR A 89 5.40 -30.27 -1.32
C THR A 89 5.71 -31.07 -2.58
N VAL A 90 6.32 -30.46 -3.60
CA VAL A 90 6.74 -31.17 -4.82
C VAL A 90 7.83 -32.19 -4.52
N ALA A 91 8.81 -31.86 -3.67
CA ALA A 91 9.86 -32.79 -3.25
C ALA A 91 9.27 -33.99 -2.51
N PHE A 92 8.34 -33.76 -1.59
CA PHE A 92 7.60 -34.80 -0.91
C PHE A 92 6.85 -35.69 -1.90
N ILE A 93 6.04 -35.12 -2.79
CA ILE A 93 5.27 -35.88 -3.80
C ILE A 93 6.19 -36.74 -4.68
N ASN A 94 7.29 -36.17 -5.18
CA ASN A 94 8.22 -36.87 -6.05
C ASN A 94 8.98 -38.01 -5.35
N GLN A 95 9.14 -37.93 -4.02
CA GLN A 95 9.92 -38.86 -3.23
C GLN A 95 9.07 -39.71 -2.28
N ALA A 96 7.74 -39.66 -2.40
CA ALA A 96 6.79 -40.39 -1.56
C ALA A 96 6.78 -41.91 -1.78
N HIS A 97 7.70 -42.43 -2.57
CA HIS A 97 7.94 -43.85 -2.80
C HIS A 97 9.24 -44.34 -2.15
N VAL A 98 9.99 -43.44 -1.52
CA VAL A 98 11.32 -43.68 -0.98
C VAL A 98 11.18 -43.86 0.53
N PRO A 99 11.19 -45.09 1.07
CA PRO A 99 10.80 -45.38 2.46
C PRO A 99 11.68 -44.73 3.54
N GLN A 100 12.78 -44.04 3.18
CA GLN A 100 13.63 -43.32 4.12
C GLN A 100 13.33 -41.81 4.12
N GLY A 101 13.06 -41.25 5.30
CA GLY A 101 12.89 -39.82 5.52
C GLY A 101 11.51 -39.24 5.17
N GLU A 102 10.57 -40.06 4.71
CA GLU A 102 9.21 -39.62 4.33
C GLU A 102 8.45 -38.92 5.46
N GLY A 103 8.51 -39.45 6.68
CA GLY A 103 7.82 -38.85 7.83
C GLY A 103 8.37 -37.49 8.27
N GLU A 104 9.67 -37.23 8.04
CA GLU A 104 10.27 -35.91 8.28
C GLU A 104 9.86 -34.92 7.21
N ARG A 105 9.89 -35.32 5.94
CA ARG A 105 9.42 -34.49 4.82
C ARG A 105 7.94 -34.15 4.92
N PHE A 106 7.12 -35.10 5.36
CA PHE A 106 5.69 -34.86 5.61
C PHE A 106 5.48 -33.83 6.72
N ARG A 107 6.24 -33.93 7.82
CA ARG A 107 6.22 -32.94 8.91
C ARG A 107 6.71 -31.57 8.44
N GLU A 108 7.75 -31.52 7.62
CA GLU A 108 8.27 -30.29 7.02
C GLU A 108 7.21 -29.63 6.12
N MET A 109 6.53 -30.41 5.28
CA MET A 109 5.44 -29.91 4.43
C MET A 109 4.32 -29.26 5.26
N ILE A 110 3.87 -29.92 6.33
CA ILE A 110 2.87 -29.36 7.26
C ILE A 110 3.38 -28.07 7.90
N SER A 111 4.61 -28.06 8.39
CA SER A 111 5.19 -26.85 9.00
C SER A 111 5.24 -25.68 8.02
N GLN A 112 5.61 -25.92 6.76
CA GLN A 112 5.65 -24.87 5.73
C GLN A 112 4.26 -24.35 5.36
N GLU A 113 3.24 -25.20 5.42
CA GLU A 113 1.85 -24.80 5.25
C GLU A 113 1.39 -23.89 6.40
N GLU A 114 1.62 -24.29 7.65
CA GLU A 114 1.25 -23.49 8.82
C GLU A 114 1.91 -22.11 8.78
N ASP A 115 3.19 -22.05 8.40
CA ASP A 115 3.92 -20.80 8.24
C ASP A 115 3.33 -19.93 7.13
N LEU A 116 2.91 -20.54 6.01
CA LEU A 116 2.22 -19.83 4.94
C LEU A 116 0.88 -19.25 5.41
N VAL A 117 0.04 -20.03 6.09
CA VAL A 117 -1.27 -19.58 6.60
C VAL A 117 -1.07 -18.41 7.57
N ARG A 118 -0.17 -18.53 8.54
CA ARG A 118 0.14 -17.45 9.50
C ARG A 118 0.69 -16.20 8.82
N LEU A 119 1.43 -16.35 7.72
CA LEU A 119 1.94 -15.21 6.97
C LEU A 119 0.83 -14.50 6.20
N LEU A 120 -0.07 -15.26 5.57
CA LEU A 120 -1.25 -14.72 4.87
C LEU A 120 -2.15 -13.94 5.83
N GLU A 121 -2.45 -14.49 7.01
CA GLU A 121 -3.26 -13.80 8.02
C GLU A 121 -2.68 -12.44 8.44
N ARG A 122 -1.35 -12.35 8.57
CA ARG A 122 -0.66 -11.13 9.01
C ARG A 122 -0.46 -10.11 7.90
N LYS A 123 -0.27 -10.56 6.66
CA LYS A 123 0.20 -9.72 5.55
C LYS A 123 -0.79 -9.56 4.40
N ARG A 124 -2.01 -10.12 4.48
CA ARG A 124 -3.03 -10.00 3.43
C ARG A 124 -3.36 -8.57 3.00
N ILE A 125 -3.24 -7.61 3.92
CA ILE A 125 -3.56 -6.19 3.65
C ILE A 125 -2.66 -5.55 2.57
N TYR A 126 -1.53 -6.17 2.25
CA TYR A 126 -0.55 -5.68 1.28
C TYR A 126 -0.71 -6.31 -0.11
N MET A 127 -1.68 -7.21 -0.29
CA MET A 127 -1.97 -7.90 -1.55
C MET A 127 -3.33 -7.47 -2.11
N ASP A 128 -3.52 -7.66 -3.41
CA ASP A 128 -4.86 -7.59 -4.00
C ASP A 128 -5.74 -8.78 -3.54
N ASP A 129 -7.05 -8.54 -3.48
CA ASP A 129 -8.03 -9.53 -3.03
C ASP A 129 -8.02 -10.79 -3.89
N ALA A 130 -7.79 -10.65 -5.20
CA ALA A 130 -7.75 -11.77 -6.13
C ALA A 130 -6.59 -12.74 -5.83
N THR A 131 -5.45 -12.23 -5.39
CA THR A 131 -4.27 -13.03 -5.04
C THR A 131 -4.42 -13.64 -3.66
N VAL A 132 -5.04 -12.92 -2.71
CA VAL A 132 -5.44 -13.48 -1.43
C VAL A 132 -6.39 -14.66 -1.65
N GLU A 133 -7.43 -14.50 -2.47
CA GLU A 133 -8.42 -15.54 -2.74
C GLU A 133 -7.76 -16.79 -3.31
N VAL A 134 -6.86 -16.64 -4.28
CA VAL A 134 -6.15 -17.77 -4.90
C VAL A 134 -5.22 -18.46 -3.92
N LEU A 135 -4.49 -17.72 -3.08
CA LEU A 135 -3.60 -18.28 -2.06
C LEU A 135 -4.38 -19.00 -0.96
N VAL A 136 -5.51 -18.43 -0.53
CA VAL A 136 -6.41 -19.04 0.44
C VAL A 136 -7.03 -20.31 -0.13
N GLN A 137 -7.53 -20.27 -1.37
CA GLN A 137 -8.10 -21.44 -2.02
C GLN A 137 -7.05 -22.55 -2.18
N ALA A 138 -5.84 -22.21 -2.62
CA ALA A 138 -4.77 -23.18 -2.81
C ALA A 138 -4.31 -23.79 -1.47
N SER A 139 -4.20 -22.98 -0.41
CA SER A 139 -3.94 -23.46 0.95
C SER A 139 -5.07 -24.34 1.46
N GLN A 140 -6.32 -23.98 1.20
CA GLN A 140 -7.48 -24.73 1.69
C GLN A 140 -7.63 -26.09 1.01
N VAL A 141 -7.34 -26.19 -0.29
CA VAL A 141 -7.28 -27.48 -1.00
C VAL A 141 -6.24 -28.40 -0.37
N LEU A 142 -5.09 -27.87 0.04
CA LEU A 142 -4.04 -28.66 0.67
C LEU A 142 -4.34 -28.99 2.14
N SER A 143 -4.89 -28.06 2.91
CA SER A 143 -5.21 -28.28 4.33
C SER A 143 -6.38 -29.24 4.54
N THR A 144 -7.40 -29.17 3.68
CA THR A 144 -8.65 -29.94 3.87
C THR A 144 -8.66 -31.27 3.13
N ALA A 145 -8.05 -31.34 1.94
CA ALA A 145 -8.04 -32.55 1.13
C ALA A 145 -6.64 -33.17 1.06
N GLY A 146 -5.62 -32.42 0.61
CA GLY A 146 -4.30 -32.97 0.32
C GLY A 146 -3.58 -33.58 1.53
N ILE A 147 -3.29 -32.78 2.55
CA ILE A 147 -2.46 -33.16 3.70
C ILE A 147 -3.11 -34.25 4.56
N PRO A 148 -4.41 -34.19 4.91
CA PRO A 148 -5.06 -35.25 5.66
C PRO A 148 -5.10 -36.57 4.90
N MET A 149 -5.38 -36.53 3.58
CA MET A 149 -5.40 -37.71 2.73
C MET A 149 -4.01 -38.34 2.56
N ILE A 150 -2.97 -37.52 2.43
CA ILE A 150 -1.58 -37.97 2.40
C ILE A 150 -1.18 -38.57 3.76
N GLY A 151 -1.48 -37.89 4.88
CA GLY A 151 -1.07 -38.32 6.22
C GLY A 151 -1.81 -39.57 6.73
N GLY A 152 -3.09 -39.72 6.37
CA GLY A 152 -3.89 -40.90 6.69
C GLY A 152 -3.43 -42.13 5.90
N SER A 153 -3.23 -41.97 4.60
CA SER A 153 -2.78 -43.05 3.72
C SER A 153 -1.29 -43.37 3.91
N HIS A 154 -0.44 -42.41 4.29
CA HIS A 154 0.97 -42.66 4.65
C HIS A 154 1.10 -43.64 5.81
N ARG A 155 0.31 -43.46 6.88
CA ARG A 155 0.34 -44.34 8.06
C ARG A 155 0.01 -45.80 7.74
N ALA A 156 -0.73 -46.05 6.66
CA ALA A 156 -1.17 -47.38 6.24
C ALA A 156 -0.59 -47.81 4.87
N PHE A 157 0.36 -47.05 4.33
CA PHE A 157 0.92 -47.22 2.98
C PHE A 157 1.72 -48.52 2.80
N HIS A 158 2.37 -48.98 3.88
CA HIS A 158 3.21 -50.16 3.86
C HIS A 158 2.45 -51.48 4.07
N THR A 159 1.16 -51.41 4.41
CA THR A 159 0.39 -52.57 4.87
C THR A 159 -0.62 -53.12 3.85
N ASP A 160 -1.10 -52.31 2.89
CA ASP A 160 -2.15 -52.72 1.95
C ASP A 160 -1.97 -52.11 0.54
N PRO A 161 -1.94 -52.93 -0.54
CA PRO A 161 -1.91 -52.47 -1.92
C PRO A 161 -3.04 -51.50 -2.32
N ALA A 162 -4.25 -51.66 -1.77
CA ALA A 162 -5.37 -50.76 -2.06
C ALA A 162 -5.17 -49.37 -1.44
N ILE A 163 -4.59 -49.32 -0.23
CA ILE A 163 -4.22 -48.07 0.45
C ILE A 163 -3.07 -47.39 -0.29
N ARG A 164 -2.10 -48.16 -0.79
CA ARG A 164 -1.03 -47.66 -1.65
C ARG A 164 -1.58 -46.99 -2.91
N GLN A 165 -2.53 -47.61 -3.60
CA GLN A 165 -3.15 -46.99 -4.78
C GLN A 165 -3.91 -45.70 -4.43
N THR A 166 -4.60 -45.70 -3.29
CA THR A 166 -5.35 -44.52 -2.81
C THR A 166 -4.39 -43.36 -2.48
N PHE A 167 -3.28 -43.65 -1.80
CA PHE A 167 -2.22 -42.68 -1.52
C PHE A 167 -1.67 -42.06 -2.82
N MET A 168 -1.40 -42.89 -3.81
CA MET A 168 -0.86 -42.46 -5.10
C MET A 168 -1.82 -41.54 -5.85
N ASN A 169 -3.12 -41.86 -5.87
CA ASN A 169 -4.13 -41.00 -6.47
C ASN A 169 -4.21 -39.65 -5.75
N ASN A 170 -4.18 -39.64 -4.41
CA ASN A 170 -4.21 -38.42 -3.60
C ASN A 170 -2.96 -37.55 -3.83
N LEU A 171 -1.79 -38.16 -4.05
CA LEU A 171 -0.57 -37.43 -4.40
C LEU A 171 -0.67 -36.75 -5.77
N ASP A 172 -1.29 -37.39 -6.75
CA ASP A 172 -1.47 -36.80 -8.09
C ASP A 172 -2.50 -35.66 -8.08
N GLU A 173 -3.57 -35.77 -7.27
CA GLU A 173 -4.49 -34.67 -7.02
C GLU A 173 -3.78 -33.48 -6.35
N ALA A 174 -3.01 -33.74 -5.28
CA ALA A 174 -2.21 -32.72 -4.61
C ALA A 174 -1.18 -32.08 -5.56
N ARG A 175 -0.53 -32.87 -6.42
CA ARG A 175 0.40 -32.38 -7.44
C ARG A 175 -0.30 -31.45 -8.42
N THR A 176 -1.51 -31.79 -8.84
CA THR A 176 -2.29 -30.99 -9.77
C THR A 176 -2.67 -29.64 -9.15
N ALA A 177 -3.17 -29.66 -7.91
CA ALA A 177 -3.50 -28.45 -7.16
C ALA A 177 -2.28 -27.53 -6.97
N VAL A 178 -1.14 -28.10 -6.55
CA VAL A 178 0.12 -27.36 -6.36
C VAL A 178 0.65 -26.79 -7.66
N ASN A 179 0.60 -27.53 -8.76
CA ASN A 179 1.14 -27.04 -10.03
C ASN A 179 0.25 -26.00 -10.71
N LYS A 180 -1.07 -26.07 -10.53
CA LYS A 180 -2.00 -25.12 -11.14
C LYS A 180 -2.16 -23.86 -10.29
N ASP A 181 -2.54 -24.02 -9.03
CA ASP A 181 -3.04 -22.91 -8.22
C ASP A 181 -1.89 -22.13 -7.58
N PHE A 182 -0.85 -22.80 -7.07
CA PHE A 182 0.34 -22.12 -6.55
C PHE A 182 1.17 -21.45 -7.64
N TYR A 183 1.22 -22.02 -8.85
CA TYR A 183 1.92 -21.36 -9.97
C TYR A 183 1.19 -20.09 -10.42
N ALA A 184 -0.15 -20.14 -10.49
CA ALA A 184 -0.95 -18.94 -10.76
C ALA A 184 -0.75 -17.88 -9.66
N ALA A 185 -0.71 -18.28 -8.39
CA ALA A 185 -0.45 -17.37 -7.28
C ALA A 185 0.95 -16.74 -7.35
N LEU A 186 1.99 -17.53 -7.61
CA LEU A 186 3.37 -17.02 -7.76
C LEU A 186 3.48 -16.02 -8.92
N THR A 187 2.81 -16.28 -10.03
CA THR A 187 2.80 -15.38 -11.20
C THR A 187 2.16 -14.03 -10.85
N ARG A 188 1.03 -14.06 -10.11
CA ARG A 188 0.34 -12.84 -9.65
C ARG A 188 1.17 -12.06 -8.63
N LEU A 189 1.74 -12.73 -7.65
CA LEU A 189 2.63 -12.12 -6.65
C LEU A 189 3.84 -11.45 -7.31
N GLN A 190 4.45 -12.11 -8.30
CA GLN A 190 5.56 -11.54 -9.06
C GLN A 190 5.13 -10.29 -9.85
N ALA A 191 3.94 -10.32 -10.46
CA ALA A 191 3.39 -9.17 -11.17
C ALA A 191 3.13 -7.98 -10.23
N GLN A 192 2.50 -8.21 -9.07
CA GLN A 192 2.28 -7.17 -8.05
C GLN A 192 3.59 -6.62 -7.50
N PHE A 193 4.55 -7.50 -7.19
CA PHE A 193 5.86 -7.06 -6.69
C PHE A 193 6.56 -6.17 -7.72
N LYS A 194 6.50 -6.54 -9.00
CA LYS A 194 7.04 -5.71 -10.09
C LYS A 194 6.33 -4.35 -10.19
N ALA A 195 5.00 -4.31 -10.07
CA ALA A 195 4.21 -3.07 -10.11
C ALA A 195 4.53 -2.12 -8.95
N VAL A 196 4.73 -2.67 -7.74
CA VAL A 196 5.17 -1.89 -6.57
C VAL A 196 6.57 -1.30 -6.79
N LEU A 197 7.49 -2.06 -7.40
CA LEU A 197 8.85 -1.59 -7.69
C LEU A 197 8.91 -0.57 -8.84
N SER A 198 8.06 -0.71 -9.85
CA SER A 198 8.01 0.26 -10.97
C SER A 198 7.27 1.54 -10.62
N GLY A 199 6.50 1.56 -9.52
CA GLY A 199 5.67 2.69 -9.15
C GLY A 199 4.41 2.83 -10.01
N ASP A 200 4.04 1.78 -10.75
CA ASP A 200 2.87 1.76 -11.66
C ASP A 200 1.52 1.65 -10.92
N ASN A 201 1.52 1.66 -9.58
CA ASN A 201 0.32 1.66 -8.75
C ASN A 201 -0.33 3.06 -8.63
N VAL A 202 -0.40 3.83 -9.73
CA VAL A 202 -1.07 5.15 -9.81
C VAL A 202 -2.29 5.09 -10.70
#